data_AF-A0AAD9SYU5-F1
#
_entry.id   AF-A0AAD9SYU5-F1
#
_cell.length_a   1.000
_cell.length_b   1.000
_cell.length_c   1.000
_cell.angle_alpha   90.00
_cell.angle_beta   90.00
_cell.angle_gamma   90.00
#
_symmetry.space_group_name_H-M   'P 1'
#
loop_
_entity.id
_entity.type
_entity.pdbx_description
1 polymer ?
#
loop_
_entity_poly.entity_id
_entity_poly.type
_entity_poly.pdbx_seq_one_letter_code
_entity_poly.pdbx_strand_id
1 'polypeptide(L)'
;MASESKRPLFKGPLLPPKRAALSDSYTQSPVSNGPMAAKRTSGLPVVEFSSCDVPQPFLDPLILPQRIRAEKELREKLEREGQEMENQAGAS
;
A
#
# COMPACT_ATOMS: atom_id res chain seq x y z
N MET A 1 -15.09 -14.99 -58.77
CA MET A 1 -13.97 -14.04 -58.86
C MET A 1 -13.81 -13.41 -57.49
N ALA A 2 -12.78 -13.80 -56.72
CA ALA A 2 -12.55 -13.23 -55.41
C ALA A 2 -12.14 -11.75 -55.58
N SER A 3 -12.89 -10.84 -54.97
CA SER A 3 -12.61 -9.40 -55.02
C SER A 3 -11.27 -9.10 -54.39
N GLU A 4 -10.46 -8.28 -55.07
CA GLU A 4 -9.17 -7.83 -54.55
C GLU A 4 -9.38 -7.07 -53.22
N SER A 5 -8.68 -7.53 -52.19
CA SER A 5 -8.67 -6.90 -50.87
C SER A 5 -8.21 -5.44 -50.99
N LYS A 6 -9.04 -4.50 -50.51
CA LYS A 6 -8.70 -3.06 -50.46
C LYS A 6 -7.43 -2.74 -49.66
N ARG A 7 -6.92 -3.70 -48.89
CA ARG A 7 -5.68 -3.58 -48.12
C ARG A 7 -4.73 -4.70 -48.57
N PRO A 8 -3.67 -4.40 -49.34
CA PRO A 8 -2.70 -5.42 -49.69
C PRO A 8 -2.04 -5.93 -48.41
N LEU A 9 -2.05 -7.26 -48.22
CA LEU A 9 -1.33 -7.88 -47.12
C LEU A 9 0.17 -7.73 -47.36
N PHE A 10 0.90 -7.34 -46.32
CA PHE A 10 2.35 -7.24 -46.40
C PHE A 10 2.93 -8.65 -46.50
N LYS A 11 3.50 -8.99 -47.67
CA LYS A 11 4.16 -10.27 -47.93
C LYS A 11 5.67 -10.06 -47.79
N GLY A 12 6.21 -10.37 -46.62
CA GLY A 12 7.63 -10.23 -46.32
C GLY A 12 7.93 -10.52 -44.85
N PRO A 13 9.21 -10.57 -44.45
CA PRO A 13 9.58 -10.69 -43.05
C PRO A 13 9.01 -9.50 -42.26
N LEU A 14 8.57 -9.77 -41.03
CA LEU A 14 8.03 -8.74 -40.14
C LEU A 14 9.08 -7.65 -39.93
N LEU A 15 8.67 -6.40 -40.15
CA LEU A 15 9.50 -5.26 -39.84
C LEU A 15 9.50 -5.02 -38.33
N PRO A 16 10.63 -4.58 -37.76
CA PRO A 16 10.66 -4.15 -36.37
C PRO A 16 9.70 -2.97 -36.16
N PRO A 17 9.11 -2.85 -34.95
CA PRO A 17 8.24 -1.72 -34.63
C PRO A 17 9.01 -0.40 -34.80
N LYS A 18 8.34 0.61 -35.37
CA LYS A 18 8.89 1.95 -35.47
C LYS A 18 9.07 2.49 -34.04
N ARG A 19 10.23 3.11 -33.76
CA ARG A 19 10.42 3.86 -32.52
C ARG A 19 9.38 4.97 -32.48
N ALA A 20 8.58 5.00 -31.41
CA ALA A 20 7.70 6.12 -31.14
C ALA A 20 8.53 7.41 -31.05
N ALA A 21 7.98 8.53 -31.48
CA ALA A 21 8.58 9.82 -31.19
C ALA A 21 8.79 9.94 -29.68
N LEU A 22 9.89 10.59 -29.26
CA LEU A 22 10.10 10.93 -27.86
C LEU A 22 8.86 11.69 -27.40
N SER A 23 8.03 11.06 -26.55
CA SER A 23 6.89 11.74 -25.97
C SER A 23 7.43 12.88 -25.13
N ASP A 24 6.91 14.09 -25.31
CA ASP A 24 7.06 15.13 -24.30
C ASP A 24 6.60 14.52 -22.98
N SER A 25 7.48 14.58 -21.99
CA SER A 25 7.41 13.90 -20.69
C SER A 25 6.00 13.62 -20.16
N TYR A 26 5.79 12.46 -19.55
CA TYR A 26 4.57 12.10 -18.80
C TYR A 26 4.32 13.00 -17.58
N THR A 27 5.24 13.89 -17.26
CA THR A 27 5.14 14.81 -16.13
C THR A 27 4.33 16.04 -16.52
N GLN A 28 3.13 16.15 -15.97
CA GLN A 28 2.39 17.40 -15.94
C GLN A 28 3.21 18.44 -15.18
N SER A 29 3.37 19.64 -15.75
CA SER A 29 4.00 20.76 -15.03
C SER A 29 3.22 21.01 -13.74
N PRO A 30 3.89 21.18 -12.58
CA PRO A 30 3.19 21.44 -11.33
C PRO A 30 2.35 22.71 -11.48
N VAL A 31 1.03 22.56 -11.44
CA VAL A 31 0.10 23.70 -11.38
C VAL A 31 0.31 24.33 -10.01
N SER A 32 0.63 25.62 -9.96
CA SER A 32 0.85 26.33 -8.70
C SER A 32 -0.41 26.26 -7.85
N ASN A 33 -0.41 25.38 -6.86
CA ASN A 33 -1.48 25.31 -5.89
C ASN A 33 -1.26 26.43 -4.88
N GLY A 34 -2.11 27.47 -4.93
CA GLY A 34 -2.30 28.35 -3.78
C GLY A 34 -2.67 27.50 -2.53
N PRO A 35 -2.54 28.04 -1.31
CA PRO A 35 -2.69 27.26 -0.09
C PRO A 35 -4.12 26.70 -0.01
N MET A 36 -4.26 25.41 -0.31
CA MET A 36 -5.49 24.67 -0.16
C MET A 36 -5.65 24.42 1.33
N ALA A 37 -6.45 25.25 2.01
CA ALA A 37 -6.74 25.13 3.42
C ALA A 37 -7.51 23.82 3.67
N ALA A 38 -6.80 22.73 3.94
CA ALA A 38 -7.38 21.49 4.42
C ALA A 38 -8.00 21.77 5.79
N LYS A 39 -9.32 21.56 5.88
CA LYS A 39 -10.08 21.64 7.13
C LYS A 39 -9.45 20.64 8.11
N ARG A 40 -8.75 21.14 9.14
CA ARG A 40 -8.13 20.32 10.18
C ARG A 40 -9.22 19.52 10.89
N THR A 41 -9.42 18.27 10.50
CA THR A 41 -10.16 17.31 11.30
C THR A 41 -9.26 16.93 12.47
N SER A 42 -9.58 17.46 13.64
CA SER A 42 -8.90 17.16 14.88
C SER A 42 -8.97 15.66 15.16
N GLY A 43 -7.84 14.96 15.10
CA GLY A 43 -7.67 13.68 15.79
C GLY A 43 -7.05 12.52 15.03
N LEU A 44 -6.81 12.63 13.72
CA LEU A 44 -6.08 11.58 13.00
C LEU A 44 -4.64 12.01 12.75
N PRO A 45 -3.62 11.24 13.19
CA PRO A 45 -2.25 11.54 12.86
C PRO A 45 -2.08 11.39 11.35
N VAL A 46 -1.98 12.52 10.65
CA VAL A 46 -1.65 12.54 9.23
C VAL A 46 -0.17 12.15 9.12
N VAL A 47 0.10 10.98 8.54
CA VAL A 47 1.45 10.56 8.20
C VAL A 47 1.79 11.21 6.87
N GLU A 48 2.51 12.33 6.91
CA GLU A 48 3.06 12.95 5.72
C GLU A 48 4.32 12.18 5.30
N PHE A 49 4.32 11.64 4.07
CA PHE A 49 5.46 10.94 3.51
C PHE A 49 6.33 11.94 2.73
N SER A 50 7.53 12.25 3.24
CA SER A 50 8.50 13.09 2.55
C SER A 50 9.43 12.21 1.69
N SER A 51 9.67 12.61 0.44
CA SER A 51 10.59 11.90 -0.46
C SER A 51 12.07 12.08 -0.09
N CYS A 52 12.35 12.96 0.87
CA CYS A 52 13.69 13.19 1.42
C CYS A 52 13.94 12.37 2.68
N ASP A 53 12.92 11.71 3.23
CA ASP A 53 13.07 10.91 4.43
C ASP A 53 13.77 9.60 4.08
N VAL A 54 14.68 9.17 4.98
CA VAL A 54 15.31 7.86 4.85
C VAL A 54 14.20 6.81 4.93
N PRO A 55 14.01 5.97 3.89
CA PRO A 55 12.98 4.95 3.93
C PRO A 55 13.24 4.08 5.16
N GLN A 56 12.29 4.06 6.09
CA GLN A 56 12.40 3.16 7.22
C GLN A 56 12.40 1.75 6.66
N PRO A 57 13.42 0.93 7.00
CA PRO A 57 13.47 -0.44 6.53
C PRO A 57 12.17 -1.14 6.90
N PHE A 58 11.74 -2.06 6.03
CA PHE A 58 10.57 -2.90 6.29
C PHE A 58 10.64 -3.41 7.73
N LEU A 59 9.55 -3.21 8.46
CA LEU A 59 9.29 -3.79 9.76
C LEU A 59 9.89 -5.20 9.81
N ASP A 60 10.73 -5.48 10.81
CA ASP A 60 11.34 -6.80 11.03
C ASP A 60 10.32 -7.90 10.68
N PRO A 61 10.63 -8.84 9.77
CA PRO A 61 9.67 -9.87 9.36
C PRO A 61 9.14 -10.69 10.55
N LEU A 62 9.82 -10.65 11.70
CA LEU A 62 9.41 -11.30 12.94
C LEU A 62 8.47 -10.44 13.82
N ILE A 63 8.25 -9.17 13.50
CA ILE A 63 7.43 -8.26 14.32
C ILE A 63 5.99 -8.77 14.46
N LEU A 64 5.42 -9.35 13.38
CA LEU A 64 4.06 -9.85 13.37
C LEU A 64 3.95 -11.13 14.23
N PRO A 65 4.80 -12.16 14.02
CA PRO A 65 4.87 -13.31 14.92
C PRO A 65 5.05 -12.94 16.39
N GLN A 66 5.93 -11.97 16.69
CA GLN A 66 6.18 -11.52 18.07
C GLN A 66 4.95 -10.87 18.70
N ARG A 67 4.26 -9.98 17.97
CA ARG A 67 3.01 -9.36 18.44
C ARG A 67 1.93 -10.39 18.73
N ILE A 68 1.77 -11.38 17.85
CA ILE A 68 0.81 -12.48 18.03
C ILE A 68 1.11 -13.29 19.28
N ARG A 69 2.40 -13.57 19.58
CA ARG A 69 2.79 -14.28 20.81
C ARG A 69 2.51 -13.45 22.05
N ALA A 70 2.90 -12.18 22.04
CA ALA A 70 2.68 -11.27 23.16
C ALA A 70 1.19 -11.10 23.49
N GLU A 71 0.33 -11.00 22.47
CA GLU A 71 -1.12 -10.90 22.66
C GLU A 71 -1.71 -12.18 23.28
N LYS A 72 -1.25 -13.35 22.85
CA LYS A 72 -1.67 -14.64 23.44
C LYS A 72 -1.26 -14.75 24.90
N GLU A 73 -0.01 -14.41 25.23
CA GLU A 73 0.49 -14.43 26.62
C GLU A 73 -0.28 -13.45 27.52
N LEU A 74 -0.61 -12.26 27.01
CA LEU A 74 -1.41 -11.28 27.74
C LEU A 74 -2.81 -11.82 28.03
N ARG A 75 -3.45 -12.42 27.03
CA ARG A 75 -4.79 -12.98 27.17
C ARG A 75 -4.84 -14.13 28.17
N GLU A 76 -3.84 -15.01 28.14
CA GLU A 76 -3.75 -16.13 29.08
C GLU A 76 -3.55 -15.64 30.53
N LYS A 77 -2.75 -14.59 30.74
CA LYS A 77 -2.59 -13.98 32.08
C LYS A 77 -3.90 -13.40 32.59
N LEU A 78 -4.63 -12.67 31.76
CA LEU A 78 -5.94 -12.11 32.11
C LEU A 78 -6.96 -13.20 32.46
N GLU A 79 -6.97 -14.31 31.72
CA GLU A 79 -7.86 -15.44 32.00
C GLU A 79 -7.53 -16.11 33.35
N ARG A 80 -6.24 -16.27 33.68
CA ARG A 80 -5.83 -16.80 34.99
C ARG A 80 -6.20 -15.85 36.14
N GLU A 81 -5.91 -14.56 35.99
CA GLU A 81 -6.27 -13.55 37.00
C GLU A 81 -7.78 -13.47 37.22
N GLY A 82 -8.58 -13.59 36.14
CA GLY A 82 -10.04 -13.64 36.23
C GLY A 82 -10.55 -14.87 37.00
N GLN A 83 -9.97 -16.05 36.72
CA GLN A 83 -10.32 -17.29 37.45
C GLN A 83 -9.91 -17.25 38.91
N GLU A 84 -8.75 -16.65 39.24
CA GLU A 84 -8.30 -16.49 40.62
C GLU A 84 -9.22 -15.57 41.43
N MET A 85 -9.75 -14.50 40.83
CA MET A 85 -10.75 -13.63 41.46
C MET A 85 -12.10 -14.32 41.64
N GLU A 86 -12.56 -15.10 40.66
CA GLU A 86 -13.83 -15.84 40.74
C GLU A 86 -13.79 -16.93 41.82
N ASN A 87 -12.66 -17.65 41.94
CA ASN A 87 -12.45 -18.66 42.97
C ASN A 87 -12.37 -18.07 44.39
N GLN A 88 -11.90 -16.82 44.55
CA GLN A 88 -11.92 -16.12 45.85
C GLN A 88 -13.31 -15.58 46.20
N ALA A 89 -14.09 -15.14 45.21
CA ALA A 89 -15.45 -14.64 45.42
C ALA A 89 -16.48 -15.76 45.70
N GLY A 90 -16.28 -16.96 45.14
CA GLY A 90 -17.15 -18.13 45.37
C GLY A 90 -16.83 -18.92 46.65
N ALA A 91 -15.76 -18.57 47.37
CA ALA A 91 -15.33 -19.22 48.61
C ALA A 91 -15.68 -18.44 49.89
N SER A 92 -16.43 -17.32 49.77
CA SER A 92 -16.91 -16.50 50.89
C SER A 92 -18.40 -16.71 51.16
#